data_AF-A0A845U2Z4-F1
#
_entry.id   AF-A0A845U2Z4-F1
#
_cell.length_a   1.000
_cell.length_b   1.000
_cell.length_c   1.000
_cell.angle_alpha   90.00
_cell.angle_beta   90.00
_cell.angle_gamma   90.00
#
_symmetry.space_group_name_H-M   'P 1'
#
loop_
_entity.id
_entity.type
_entity.pdbx_description
1 polymer ?
#
loop_
_entity_poly.entity_id
_entity_poly.type
_entity_poly.pdbx_seq_one_letter_code
_entity_poly.pdbx_strand_id
1 'polypeptide(L)'
;SGEHLPKHSDLNVLAVLERLGAAELDALHPVATWWAGKGNPPPLLLTRGELRRSADVFAIELVDICAHRRILQGEDIFAGFTVPMQLHREQVERELRGKLLALRQTYLLASRRGDARLKLMTASVSTFATLFRHVLLALESSGGNAGAKAAPRTKREAISSLAALFGFDARPFGDILDVREGKRAAKDLDTSTFSQYLAAIERAMDEVDKRFASGAPPDGNQPARGV
;
A
#
# COMPACT_ATOMS: atom_id res chain seq x y z
N SER A 1 0.33 -4.42 -5.72
CA SER A 1 1.09 -5.55 -6.30
C SER A 1 0.19 -6.43 -7.16
N GLY A 2 0.72 -7.06 -8.22
CA GLY A 2 -0.02 -7.98 -9.11
C GLY A 2 -0.22 -9.41 -8.58
N GLU A 3 0.03 -9.65 -7.28
CA GLU A 3 -0.11 -10.97 -6.68
C GLU A 3 -1.57 -11.28 -6.35
N HIS A 4 -2.21 -12.06 -7.21
CA HIS A 4 -3.53 -12.63 -6.92
C HIS A 4 -3.37 -13.93 -6.12
N LEU A 5 -3.79 -13.90 -4.85
CA LEU A 5 -3.93 -15.10 -4.03
C LEU A 5 -5.42 -15.46 -3.98
N PRO A 6 -5.85 -16.60 -4.56
CA PRO A 6 -7.24 -17.02 -4.51
C PRO A 6 -7.78 -16.99 -3.07
N LYS A 7 -8.99 -16.44 -2.87
CA LYS A 7 -9.65 -16.20 -1.56
C LYS A 7 -9.09 -15.07 -0.69
N HIS A 8 -8.02 -14.40 -1.11
CA HIS A 8 -7.35 -13.35 -0.33
C HIS A 8 -6.98 -12.08 -1.12
N SER A 9 -7.26 -12.06 -2.42
CA SER A 9 -7.09 -10.92 -3.31
C SER A 9 -8.40 -10.69 -4.05
N ASP A 10 -8.90 -9.45 -3.99
CA ASP A 10 -10.09 -9.03 -4.73
C ASP A 10 -9.77 -8.70 -6.19
N LEU A 11 -10.78 -8.78 -7.06
CA LEU A 11 -10.70 -8.23 -8.40
C LEU A 11 -11.10 -6.76 -8.38
N ASN A 12 -10.12 -5.87 -8.53
CA ASN A 12 -10.34 -4.44 -8.60
C ASN A 12 -10.54 -4.00 -10.04
N VAL A 13 -11.68 -3.35 -10.32
CA VAL A 13 -12.03 -2.81 -11.64
C VAL A 13 -12.11 -1.30 -11.54
N LEU A 14 -11.45 -0.60 -12.46
CA LEU A 14 -11.59 0.84 -12.66
C LEU A 14 -12.24 1.07 -14.03
N ALA A 15 -13.37 1.77 -14.06
CA ALA A 15 -13.99 2.27 -15.28
C ALA A 15 -13.85 3.79 -15.36
N VAL A 16 -13.28 4.27 -16.47
CA VAL A 16 -13.10 5.69 -16.72
C VAL A 16 -14.06 6.16 -17.80
N LEU A 17 -14.96 7.06 -17.41
CA LEU A 17 -16.11 7.49 -18.20
C LEU A 17 -15.94 8.94 -18.66
N GLU A 18 -16.69 9.34 -19.69
CA GLU A 18 -16.74 10.74 -20.10
C GLU A 18 -17.63 11.58 -19.17
N ARG A 19 -18.76 10.99 -18.74
CA ARG A 19 -19.70 11.58 -17.79
C ARG A 19 -20.00 10.57 -16.69
N LEU A 20 -20.20 11.07 -15.49
CA LEU A 20 -20.58 10.29 -14.32
C LEU A 20 -21.53 11.13 -13.47
N GLY A 21 -22.82 10.92 -13.66
CA GLY A 21 -23.89 11.51 -12.85
C GLY A 21 -24.87 10.45 -12.35
N ALA A 22 -25.95 10.89 -11.70
CA ALA A 22 -26.98 10.00 -11.16
C ALA A 22 -27.56 9.07 -12.24
N ALA A 23 -27.82 9.58 -13.44
CA ALA A 23 -28.35 8.78 -14.54
C ALA A 23 -27.39 7.68 -14.99
N GLU A 24 -26.08 7.97 -15.12
CA GLU A 24 -25.09 6.95 -15.45
C GLU A 24 -24.91 5.93 -14.32
N LEU A 25 -24.99 6.35 -13.05
CA LEU A 25 -24.93 5.45 -11.89
C LEU A 25 -26.15 4.50 -11.85
N ASP A 26 -27.35 5.02 -12.08
CA ASP A 26 -28.58 4.22 -12.15
C ASP A 26 -28.50 3.21 -13.30
N ALA A 27 -27.96 3.61 -14.46
CA ALA A 27 -27.74 2.71 -15.58
C ALA A 27 -26.71 1.60 -15.28
N LEU A 28 -25.69 1.89 -14.47
CA LEU A 28 -24.67 0.91 -14.03
C LEU A 28 -25.13 0.06 -12.84
N HIS A 29 -26.19 0.45 -12.14
CA HIS A 29 -26.63 -0.22 -10.91
C HIS A 29 -26.88 -1.73 -11.09
N PRO A 30 -27.59 -2.21 -12.13
CA PRO A 30 -27.85 -3.65 -12.28
C PRO A 30 -26.56 -4.48 -12.42
N VAL A 31 -25.57 -3.99 -13.18
CA VAL A 31 -24.30 -4.71 -13.37
C VAL A 31 -23.42 -4.64 -12.13
N ALA A 32 -23.40 -3.49 -11.43
CA ALA A 32 -22.67 -3.33 -10.18
C ALA A 32 -23.20 -4.26 -9.08
N THR A 33 -24.54 -4.38 -8.97
CA THR A 33 -25.19 -5.29 -8.01
C THR A 33 -24.92 -6.75 -8.36
N TRP A 34 -24.99 -7.14 -9.64
CA TRP A 34 -24.61 -8.49 -10.06
C TRP A 34 -23.15 -8.82 -9.72
N TRP A 35 -22.23 -7.89 -10.00
CA TRP A 35 -20.80 -8.03 -9.73
C TRP A 35 -20.50 -8.19 -8.23
N ALA A 36 -21.11 -7.33 -7.41
CA ALA A 36 -21.01 -7.40 -5.96
C ALA A 36 -21.62 -8.70 -5.40
N GLY A 37 -22.73 -9.17 -5.98
CA GLY A 37 -23.34 -10.46 -5.66
C GLY A 37 -22.43 -11.67 -5.93
N LYS A 38 -21.34 -11.51 -6.70
CA LYS A 38 -20.29 -12.52 -6.89
C LYS A 38 -19.15 -12.43 -5.86
N GLY A 39 -19.26 -11.53 -4.87
CA GLY A 39 -18.28 -11.34 -3.82
C GLY A 39 -17.13 -10.39 -4.18
N ASN A 40 -17.26 -9.63 -5.26
CA ASN A 40 -16.24 -8.65 -5.67
C ASN A 40 -16.57 -7.25 -5.11
N PRO A 41 -15.56 -6.39 -4.87
CA PRO A 41 -15.79 -5.00 -4.50
C PRO A 41 -16.46 -4.24 -5.66
N PRO A 42 -17.28 -3.21 -5.38
CA PRO A 42 -17.84 -2.35 -6.42
C PRO A 42 -16.73 -1.77 -7.33
N PRO A 43 -16.96 -1.65 -8.65
CA PRO A 43 -16.01 -1.00 -9.54
C PRO A 43 -15.74 0.44 -9.09
N LEU A 44 -14.48 0.87 -9.17
CA LEU A 44 -14.12 2.28 -9.08
C LEU A 44 -14.57 2.98 -10.35
N LEU A 45 -15.28 4.09 -10.21
CA LEU A 45 -15.78 4.90 -11.31
C LEU A 45 -15.15 6.29 -11.22
N LEU A 46 -14.55 6.75 -12.31
CA LEU A 46 -14.01 8.11 -12.40
C LEU A 46 -14.31 8.68 -13.78
N THR A 47 -14.49 9.98 -13.87
CA THR A 47 -14.41 10.67 -15.16
C THR A 47 -12.96 10.84 -15.61
N ARG A 48 -12.72 11.04 -16.91
CA ARG A 48 -11.40 11.45 -17.43
C ARG A 48 -10.87 12.73 -16.78
N GLY A 49 -11.78 13.63 -16.37
CA GLY A 49 -11.44 14.87 -15.67
C GLY A 49 -10.96 14.62 -14.25
N GLU A 50 -11.69 13.78 -13.50
CA GLU A 50 -11.33 13.39 -12.13
C GLU A 50 -10.02 12.64 -12.10
N LEU A 51 -9.82 11.64 -12.97
CA LEU A 51 -8.58 10.87 -13.02
C LEU A 51 -7.33 11.76 -13.10
N ARG A 52 -7.35 12.78 -13.95
CA ARG A 52 -6.24 13.74 -14.10
C ARG A 52 -6.01 14.57 -12.84
N ARG A 53 -7.08 14.92 -12.12
CA ARG A 53 -7.01 15.68 -10.87
C ARG A 53 -6.75 14.79 -9.66
N SER A 54 -6.89 13.47 -9.76
CA SER A 54 -6.70 12.51 -8.68
C SER A 54 -5.24 12.12 -8.45
N ALA A 55 -4.33 12.55 -9.34
CA ALA A 55 -2.90 12.20 -9.30
C ALA A 55 -2.17 12.69 -8.04
N ASP A 56 -2.69 13.71 -7.38
CA ASP A 56 -2.17 14.30 -6.16
C ASP A 56 -2.61 13.55 -4.88
N VAL A 57 -3.81 12.98 -4.88
CA VAL A 57 -4.40 12.32 -3.71
C VAL A 57 -4.20 10.80 -3.72
N PHE A 58 -4.22 10.17 -4.91
CA PHE A 58 -4.19 8.72 -5.10
C PHE A 58 -2.92 8.23 -5.82
N ALA A 59 -1.78 8.83 -5.50
CA ALA A 59 -0.51 8.57 -6.17
C ALA A 59 -0.04 7.12 -6.02
N ILE A 60 -0.20 6.49 -4.84
CA ILE A 60 0.12 5.07 -4.60
C ILE A 60 -0.68 4.18 -5.55
N GLU A 61 -1.99 4.40 -5.61
CA GLU A 61 -2.92 3.63 -6.42
C GLU A 61 -2.60 3.79 -7.91
N LEU A 62 -2.33 5.01 -8.35
CA LEU A 62 -2.01 5.30 -9.75
C LEU A 62 -0.65 4.73 -10.15
N VAL A 63 0.36 4.73 -9.28
CA VAL A 63 1.64 4.02 -9.52
C VAL A 63 1.38 2.53 -9.74
N ASP A 64 0.51 1.92 -8.93
CA ASP A 64 0.17 0.50 -9.06
C ASP A 64 -0.62 0.19 -10.34
N ILE A 65 -1.58 1.03 -10.70
CA ILE A 65 -2.32 0.91 -11.96
C ILE A 65 -1.36 1.06 -13.14
N CYS A 66 -0.44 2.03 -13.10
CA CYS A 66 0.53 2.23 -14.17
C CYS A 66 1.47 1.02 -14.33
N ALA A 67 1.83 0.34 -13.24
CA ALA A 67 2.74 -0.80 -13.28
C ALA A 67 2.06 -2.15 -13.59
N HIS A 68 0.79 -2.33 -13.20
CA HIS A 68 0.17 -3.66 -13.14
C HIS A 68 -1.22 -3.77 -13.76
N ARG A 69 -1.75 -2.71 -14.40
CA ARG A 69 -3.07 -2.77 -15.05
C ARG A 69 -3.13 -3.82 -16.16
N ARG A 70 -4.35 -4.29 -16.40
CA ARG A 70 -4.74 -4.98 -17.62
C ARG A 70 -5.89 -4.22 -18.25
N ILE A 71 -5.75 -3.84 -19.52
CA ILE A 71 -6.84 -3.22 -20.27
C ILE A 71 -7.87 -4.29 -20.60
N LEU A 72 -9.10 -4.07 -20.14
CA LEU A 72 -10.24 -4.95 -20.41
C LEU A 72 -11.00 -4.49 -21.66
N GLN A 73 -11.14 -3.17 -21.83
CA GLN A 73 -11.84 -2.55 -22.96
C GLN A 73 -11.41 -1.09 -23.12
N GLY A 74 -11.34 -0.63 -24.37
CA GLY A 74 -11.05 0.76 -24.71
C GLY A 74 -9.56 1.09 -24.85
N GLU A 75 -9.28 2.39 -24.87
CA GLU A 75 -7.93 2.95 -24.96
C GLU A 75 -7.15 2.79 -23.65
N ASP A 76 -5.84 2.58 -23.74
CA ASP A 76 -4.95 2.63 -22.59
C ASP A 76 -4.60 4.06 -22.19
N ILE A 77 -5.50 4.69 -21.43
CA ILE A 77 -5.32 6.08 -20.93
C ILE A 77 -4.22 6.23 -19.88
N PHE A 78 -3.64 5.14 -19.40
CA PHE A 78 -2.53 5.13 -18.45
C PHE A 78 -1.18 4.97 -19.17
N ALA A 79 -1.17 4.73 -20.48
CA ALA A 79 0.05 4.73 -21.27
C ALA A 79 0.67 6.14 -21.24
N GLY A 80 1.89 6.26 -20.71
CA GLY A 80 2.58 7.55 -20.54
C GLY A 80 2.02 8.43 -19.43
N PHE A 81 1.14 7.91 -18.56
CA PHE A 81 0.67 8.64 -17.39
C PHE A 81 1.79 8.77 -16.36
N THR A 82 2.15 10.00 -15.99
CA THR A 82 3.20 10.28 -15.02
C THR A 82 2.59 10.64 -13.67
N VAL A 83 2.98 9.88 -12.64
CA VAL A 83 2.59 10.20 -11.25
C VAL A 83 3.65 11.12 -10.63
N PRO A 84 3.26 12.23 -9.98
CA PRO A 84 4.20 13.08 -9.26
C PRO A 84 4.81 12.32 -8.06
N MET A 85 6.06 11.87 -8.19
CA MET A 85 6.70 11.02 -7.17
C MET A 85 6.90 11.73 -5.81
N GLN A 86 6.91 13.06 -5.78
CA GLN A 86 6.87 13.81 -4.53
C GLN A 86 5.58 13.55 -3.74
N LEU A 87 4.42 13.63 -4.41
CA LEU A 87 3.11 13.39 -3.78
C LEU A 87 2.91 11.92 -3.43
N HIS A 88 3.47 11.01 -4.26
CA HIS A 88 3.58 9.60 -3.93
C HIS A 88 4.32 9.38 -2.60
N ARG A 89 5.46 10.05 -2.43
CA ARG A 89 6.27 9.94 -1.20
C ARG A 89 5.53 10.44 0.03
N GLU A 90 4.86 11.59 -0.08
CA GLU A 90 4.03 12.16 0.98
C GLU A 90 2.87 11.23 1.37
N GLN A 91 2.21 10.61 0.37
CA GLN A 91 1.15 9.62 0.63
C GLN A 91 1.72 8.37 1.32
N VAL A 92 2.89 7.87 0.92
CA VAL A 92 3.54 6.70 1.55
C VAL A 92 3.79 6.95 3.02
N GLU A 93 4.34 8.10 3.38
CA GLU A 93 4.60 8.46 4.78
C GLU A 93 3.30 8.54 5.58
N ARG A 94 2.28 9.23 5.04
CA ARG A 94 0.97 9.36 5.67
C ARG A 94 0.31 7.99 5.91
N GLU A 95 0.30 7.13 4.90
CA GLU A 95 -0.28 5.79 5.02
C GLU A 95 0.46 4.92 6.02
N LEU A 96 1.80 4.87 5.97
CA LEU A 96 2.60 4.11 6.94
C LEU A 96 2.32 4.55 8.37
N ARG A 97 2.34 5.85 8.63
CA ARG A 97 2.10 6.41 9.97
C ARG A 97 0.67 6.12 10.45
N GLY A 98 -0.31 6.26 9.55
CA GLY A 98 -1.71 5.93 9.83
C GLY A 98 -1.92 4.44 10.14
N LYS A 99 -1.32 3.53 9.35
CA LYS A 99 -1.43 2.08 9.59
C LYS A 99 -0.73 1.65 10.87
N LEU A 100 0.43 2.24 11.20
CA LEU A 100 1.12 1.96 12.48
C LEU A 100 0.28 2.42 13.67
N LEU A 101 -0.35 3.60 13.60
CA LEU A 101 -1.24 4.09 14.66
C LEU A 101 -2.45 3.16 14.85
N ALA A 102 -3.13 2.80 13.75
CA ALA A 102 -4.27 1.89 13.78
C ALA A 102 -3.88 0.49 14.30
N LEU A 103 -2.70 -0.02 13.93
CA LEU A 103 -2.16 -1.28 14.43
C LEU A 103 -1.97 -1.23 15.95
N ARG A 104 -1.36 -0.16 16.48
CA ARG A 104 -1.15 0.03 17.93
C ARG A 104 -2.47 0.16 18.68
N GLN A 105 -3.43 0.94 18.17
CA GLN A 105 -4.77 1.09 18.76
C GLN A 105 -5.50 -0.25 18.82
N THR A 106 -5.50 -1.01 17.73
CA THR A 106 -6.16 -2.32 17.68
C THR A 106 -5.44 -3.32 18.58
N TYR A 107 -4.10 -3.26 18.65
CA TYR A 107 -3.33 -4.11 19.54
C TYR A 107 -3.63 -3.86 21.02
N LEU A 108 -3.81 -2.60 21.42
CA LEU A 108 -4.16 -2.23 22.79
C LEU A 108 -5.48 -2.90 23.24
N LEU A 109 -6.44 -3.00 22.33
CA LEU A 109 -7.75 -3.60 22.58
C LEU A 109 -7.79 -5.12 22.33
N ALA A 110 -6.76 -5.68 21.68
CA ALA A 110 -6.70 -7.10 21.39
C ALA A 110 -6.51 -7.89 22.70
N SER A 111 -7.46 -8.79 22.98
CA SER A 111 -7.31 -9.75 24.09
C SER A 111 -5.94 -10.42 24.04
N ARG A 112 -5.33 -10.67 25.20
CA ARG A 112 -4.04 -11.41 25.30
C ARG A 112 -4.13 -12.85 24.78
N ARG A 113 -5.34 -13.34 24.47
CA ARG A 113 -5.59 -14.61 23.77
C ARG A 113 -5.06 -14.53 22.33
N GLY A 114 -4.21 -15.49 21.95
CA GLY A 114 -3.42 -15.46 20.70
C GLY A 114 -4.22 -15.21 19.43
N ASP A 115 -5.47 -15.68 19.36
CA ASP A 115 -6.32 -15.59 18.17
C ASP A 115 -6.60 -14.16 17.70
N ALA A 116 -6.78 -13.20 18.62
CA ALA A 116 -7.08 -11.81 18.25
C ALA A 116 -5.85 -11.10 17.66
N ARG A 117 -4.68 -11.34 18.25
CA ARG A 117 -3.41 -10.76 17.79
C ARG A 117 -2.97 -11.34 16.45
N LEU A 118 -3.17 -12.63 16.27
CA LEU A 118 -2.89 -13.28 15.00
C LEU A 118 -3.79 -12.74 13.88
N LYS A 119 -5.09 -12.57 14.14
CA LYS A 119 -6.02 -11.95 13.18
C LYS A 119 -5.56 -10.53 12.80
N LEU A 120 -5.12 -9.74 13.77
CA LEU A 120 -4.58 -8.40 13.52
C LEU A 120 -3.33 -8.41 12.63
N MET A 121 -2.37 -9.29 12.91
CA MET A 121 -1.14 -9.42 12.11
C MET A 121 -1.45 -9.90 10.69
N THR A 122 -2.23 -10.97 10.54
CA THR A 122 -2.59 -11.52 9.23
C THR A 122 -3.44 -10.56 8.39
N ALA A 123 -4.28 -9.73 9.02
CA ALA A 123 -5.02 -8.67 8.32
C ALA A 123 -4.12 -7.50 7.87
N SER A 124 -3.06 -7.17 8.62
CA SER A 124 -2.21 -6.01 8.34
C SER A 124 -0.97 -6.29 7.48
N VAL A 125 -0.44 -7.52 7.49
CA VAL A 125 0.86 -7.85 6.88
C VAL A 125 0.95 -7.53 5.39
N SER A 126 -0.13 -7.74 4.64
CA SER A 126 -0.14 -7.41 3.20
C SER A 126 -0.12 -5.91 2.95
N THR A 127 -0.77 -5.13 3.80
CA THR A 127 -0.77 -3.67 3.71
C THR A 127 0.64 -3.12 3.92
N PHE A 128 1.33 -3.57 4.98
CA PHE A 128 2.72 -3.16 5.22
C PHE A 128 3.67 -3.64 4.11
N ALA A 129 3.52 -4.86 3.60
CA ALA A 129 4.32 -5.33 2.47
C ALA A 129 4.13 -4.46 1.20
N THR A 130 2.89 -4.05 0.92
CA THR A 130 2.60 -3.10 -0.17
C THR A 130 3.26 -1.74 0.08
N LEU A 131 3.11 -1.18 1.28
CA LEU A 131 3.71 0.11 1.62
C LEU A 131 5.24 0.07 1.59
N PHE A 132 5.86 -1.03 2.02
CA PHE A 132 7.31 -1.23 1.94
C PHE A 132 7.82 -1.23 0.50
N ARG A 133 7.07 -1.83 -0.44
CA ARG A 133 7.40 -1.71 -1.87
C ARG A 133 7.35 -0.26 -2.33
N HIS A 134 6.35 0.51 -1.89
CA HIS A 134 6.26 1.93 -2.26
C HIS A 134 7.35 2.79 -1.60
N VAL A 135 7.83 2.45 -0.40
CA VAL A 135 9.03 3.08 0.17
C VAL A 135 10.23 2.87 -0.75
N LEU A 136 10.45 1.64 -1.23
CA LEU A 136 11.57 1.34 -2.14
C LEU A 136 11.45 2.14 -3.45
N LEU A 137 10.25 2.20 -4.05
CA LEU A 137 10.00 3.00 -5.26
C LEU A 137 10.27 4.50 -5.04
N ALA A 138 9.84 5.05 -3.90
CA ALA A 138 10.08 6.44 -3.57
C ALA A 138 11.58 6.75 -3.42
N LEU A 139 12.34 5.85 -2.78
CA LEU A 139 13.79 5.99 -2.64
C LEU A 139 14.53 5.92 -3.98
N GLU A 140 14.12 5.01 -4.87
CA GLU A 140 14.67 4.88 -6.22
C GLU A 140 14.41 6.16 -7.04
N SER A 141 13.19 6.69 -7.01
CA SER A 141 12.81 7.90 -7.75
C SER A 141 13.57 9.17 -7.32
N SER A 142 14.12 9.19 -6.11
CA SER A 142 14.86 10.33 -5.55
C SER A 142 16.35 10.33 -5.90
N GLY A 143 16.81 9.44 -6.80
CA GLY A 143 18.23 9.32 -7.16
C GLY A 143 19.10 8.69 -6.08
N GLY A 144 18.48 8.13 -5.03
CA GLY A 144 19.19 7.33 -4.03
C GLY A 144 19.75 6.08 -4.70
N ASN A 145 21.07 5.92 -4.63
CA ASN A 145 21.82 4.78 -5.20
C ASN A 145 21.56 3.48 -4.42
N ALA A 146 20.28 3.15 -4.15
CA ALA A 146 19.86 1.87 -3.63
C ALA A 146 19.90 0.86 -4.78
N GLY A 147 21.13 0.42 -5.09
CA GLY A 147 21.53 -0.54 -6.12
C GLY A 147 20.40 -1.05 -6.99
N ALA A 148 20.31 -0.52 -8.22
CA ALA A 148 19.37 -0.86 -9.28
C ALA A 148 19.04 -2.35 -9.32
N LYS A 149 18.01 -2.73 -8.56
CA LYS A 149 17.40 -4.04 -8.57
C LYS A 149 15.98 -3.77 -8.99
N ALA A 150 15.52 -4.46 -10.02
CA ALA A 150 14.16 -4.31 -10.53
C ALA A 150 13.16 -4.27 -9.36
N ALA A 151 12.21 -3.33 -9.43
CA ALA A 151 11.21 -3.11 -8.39
C ALA A 151 10.66 -4.46 -7.86
N PRO A 152 10.59 -4.65 -6.52
CA PRO A 152 10.15 -5.91 -5.94
C PRO A 152 8.82 -6.37 -6.52
N ARG A 153 8.77 -7.60 -7.01
CA ARG A 153 7.60 -8.17 -7.68
C ARG A 153 6.65 -8.83 -6.69
N THR A 154 7.17 -9.29 -5.55
CA THR A 154 6.41 -9.99 -4.52
C THR A 154 6.39 -9.24 -3.19
N LYS A 155 5.38 -9.52 -2.35
CA LYS A 155 5.33 -9.03 -0.96
C LYS A 155 6.58 -9.40 -0.17
N ARG A 156 7.05 -10.64 -0.32
CA ARG A 156 8.23 -11.16 0.39
C ARG A 156 9.50 -10.45 -0.04
N GLU A 157 9.69 -10.23 -1.34
CA GLU A 157 10.81 -9.46 -1.87
C GLU A 157 10.81 -8.01 -1.37
N ALA A 158 9.64 -7.36 -1.32
CA ALA A 158 9.52 -6.00 -0.80
C ALA A 158 9.94 -5.92 0.67
N ILE A 159 9.46 -6.86 1.49
CA ILE A 159 9.84 -6.96 2.90
C ILE A 159 11.35 -7.21 3.03
N SER A 160 11.89 -8.24 2.35
CA SER A 160 13.30 -8.59 2.49
C SER A 160 14.24 -7.49 1.99
N SER A 161 13.87 -6.79 0.92
CA SER A 161 14.68 -5.71 0.36
C SER A 161 14.69 -4.50 1.29
N LEU A 162 13.53 -4.12 1.85
CA LEU A 162 13.47 -3.04 2.81
C LEU A 162 14.18 -3.40 4.13
N ALA A 163 14.02 -4.63 4.60
CA ALA A 163 14.69 -5.15 5.78
C ALA A 163 16.22 -5.07 5.67
N ALA A 164 16.75 -5.47 4.51
CA ALA A 164 18.19 -5.37 4.22
C ALA A 164 18.65 -3.90 4.17
N LEU A 165 17.85 -3.00 3.60
CA LEU A 165 18.20 -1.58 3.48
C LEU A 165 18.13 -0.82 4.82
N PHE A 166 17.18 -1.16 5.68
CA PHE A 166 16.88 -0.44 6.92
C PHE A 166 17.42 -1.12 8.19
N GLY A 167 17.91 -2.36 8.05
CA GLY A 167 18.51 -3.14 9.14
C GLY A 167 17.48 -3.61 10.16
N PHE A 168 16.38 -4.22 9.72
CA PHE A 168 15.41 -4.89 10.59
C PHE A 168 15.21 -6.36 10.20
N ASP A 169 14.63 -7.14 11.10
CA ASP A 169 14.37 -8.57 10.86
C ASP A 169 13.09 -8.80 10.05
N ALA A 170 13.22 -9.44 8.88
CA ALA A 170 12.10 -9.78 8.00
C ALA A 170 11.34 -11.05 8.43
N ARG A 171 11.91 -11.90 9.30
CA ARG A 171 11.34 -13.21 9.66
C ARG A 171 9.89 -13.12 10.16
N PRO A 172 9.50 -12.18 11.05
CA PRO A 172 8.13 -12.10 11.54
C PRO A 172 7.09 -11.93 10.43
N PHE A 173 7.39 -11.13 9.41
CA PHE A 173 6.48 -10.93 8.29
C PHE A 173 6.33 -12.21 7.46
N GLY A 174 7.43 -12.92 7.22
CA GLY A 174 7.43 -14.20 6.50
C GLY A 174 6.58 -15.24 7.20
N ASP A 175 6.73 -15.36 8.52
CA ASP A 175 5.96 -16.28 9.34
C ASP A 175 4.46 -15.95 9.34
N ILE A 176 4.10 -14.66 9.45
CA ILE A 176 2.70 -14.21 9.39
C ILE A 176 2.12 -14.45 7.98
N LEU A 177 2.90 -14.24 6.92
CA LEU A 177 2.49 -14.56 5.55
C LEU A 177 2.28 -16.05 5.36
N ASP A 178 3.15 -16.91 5.92
CA ASP A 178 2.97 -18.36 5.87
C ASP A 178 1.64 -18.78 6.52
N VAL A 179 1.31 -18.21 7.68
CA VAL A 179 0.02 -18.48 8.33
C VAL A 179 -1.15 -18.00 7.48
N ARG A 180 -1.07 -16.78 6.93
CA ARG A 180 -2.10 -16.21 6.05
C ARG A 180 -2.32 -17.03 4.78
N GLU A 181 -1.25 -17.62 4.24
CA GLU A 181 -1.26 -18.44 3.02
C GLU A 181 -1.62 -19.91 3.31
N GLY A 182 -1.86 -20.30 4.57
CA GLY A 182 -2.15 -21.68 4.97
C GLY A 182 -0.94 -22.61 4.92
N LYS A 183 0.28 -22.07 4.80
CA LYS A 183 1.54 -22.82 4.77
C LYS A 183 2.07 -23.15 6.17
N ARG A 184 1.57 -22.47 7.20
CA ARG A 184 1.90 -22.70 8.62
C ARG A 184 0.64 -22.66 9.47
N ALA A 185 0.54 -23.52 10.48
CA ALA A 185 -0.58 -23.44 11.42
C ALA A 185 -0.36 -22.30 12.42
N ALA A 186 -1.46 -21.64 12.80
CA ALA A 186 -1.48 -20.55 13.78
C ALA A 186 -0.76 -20.89 15.11
N LYS A 187 -0.93 -22.13 15.57
CA LYS A 187 -0.35 -22.65 16.82
C LYS A 187 1.17 -22.80 16.80
N ASP A 188 1.76 -22.84 15.61
CA ASP A 188 3.21 -23.01 15.41
C ASP A 188 3.92 -21.65 15.34
N LEU A 189 3.17 -20.54 15.47
CA LEU A 189 3.73 -19.20 15.52
C LEU A 189 4.23 -18.89 16.93
N ASP A 190 5.45 -18.38 17.05
CA ASP A 190 5.97 -17.94 18.34
C ASP A 190 5.16 -16.75 18.86
N THR A 191 4.86 -16.77 20.15
CA THR A 191 4.32 -15.64 20.89
C THR A 191 5.14 -14.35 20.73
N SER A 192 6.46 -14.46 20.53
CA SER A 192 7.37 -13.34 20.31
C SER A 192 7.23 -12.68 18.93
N THR A 193 6.66 -13.39 17.94
CA THR A 193 6.48 -12.88 16.57
C THR A 193 5.73 -11.56 16.54
N PHE A 194 4.76 -11.37 17.44
CA PHE A 194 3.99 -10.13 17.50
C PHE A 194 4.87 -8.92 17.85
N SER A 195 5.64 -9.00 18.93
CA SER A 195 6.52 -7.91 19.35
C SER A 195 7.61 -7.63 18.32
N GLN A 196 8.14 -8.68 17.68
CA GLN A 196 9.16 -8.54 16.64
C GLN A 196 8.57 -7.89 15.37
N TYR A 197 7.35 -8.24 14.98
CA TYR A 197 6.63 -7.62 13.86
C TYR A 197 6.39 -6.13 14.09
N LEU A 198 5.90 -5.75 15.28
CA LEU A 198 5.69 -4.34 15.62
C LEU A 198 7.01 -3.57 15.63
N ALA A 199 8.05 -4.08 16.29
CA ALA A 199 9.36 -3.43 16.36
C ALA A 199 9.99 -3.24 14.96
N ALA A 200 9.81 -4.20 14.06
CA ALA A 200 10.29 -4.09 12.68
C ALA A 200 9.56 -2.99 11.88
N ILE A 201 8.25 -2.84 12.07
CA ILE A 201 7.48 -1.74 11.46
C ILE A 201 7.92 -0.38 12.02
N GLU A 202 8.13 -0.30 13.33
CA GLU A 202 8.62 0.93 13.99
C GLU A 202 9.99 1.32 13.45
N ARG A 203 10.92 0.36 13.35
CA ARG A 203 12.23 0.57 12.75
C ARG A 203 12.13 1.03 11.29
N ALA A 204 11.21 0.46 10.52
CA ALA A 204 10.99 0.88 9.14
C ALA A 204 10.49 2.33 9.07
N MET A 205 9.58 2.73 9.95
CA MET A 205 9.06 4.10 10.01
C MET A 205 10.16 5.11 10.39
N ASP A 206 10.96 4.82 11.42
CA ASP A 206 12.08 5.69 11.81
C ASP A 206 13.06 5.96 10.66
N GLU A 207 13.26 4.94 9.83
CA GLU A 207 14.20 5.01 8.72
C GLU A 207 13.62 5.71 7.49
N VAL A 208 12.30 5.58 7.27
CA VAL A 208 11.55 6.42 6.33
C VAL A 208 11.66 7.88 6.73
N ASP A 209 11.38 8.23 7.98
CA ASP A 209 11.43 9.61 8.47
C ASP A 209 12.79 10.27 8.19
N LYS A 210 13.89 9.57 8.49
CA LYS A 210 15.25 10.08 8.23
C LYS A 210 15.54 10.27 6.74
N ARG A 211 15.23 9.27 5.91
CA ARG A 211 15.55 9.31 4.47
C ARG A 211 14.67 10.27 3.72
N PHE A 212 13.41 10.38 4.11
CA PHE A 212 12.49 11.29 3.48
C PHE A 212 12.89 12.73 3.85
N ALA A 213 13.11 13.05 5.13
CA ALA A 213 13.61 14.38 5.52
C ALA A 213 14.88 14.81 4.75
N SER A 214 15.81 13.89 4.49
CA SER A 214 17.07 14.19 3.78
C SER A 214 16.93 14.51 2.27
N GLY A 215 15.74 14.31 1.69
CA GLY A 215 15.45 14.59 0.27
C GLY A 215 14.49 15.76 0.06
N ALA A 216 14.08 16.47 1.11
CA ALA A 216 13.30 17.70 0.97
C ALA A 216 14.22 18.85 0.52
N PRO A 217 13.80 19.73 -0.40
CA PRO A 217 14.54 20.95 -0.67
C PRO A 217 14.71 21.74 0.63
N PRO A 218 15.86 22.42 0.86
CA PRO A 218 16.05 23.23 2.05
C PRO A 218 14.91 24.25 2.14
N ASP A 219 14.26 24.34 3.31
CA ASP A 219 13.10 25.19 3.58
C ASP A 219 13.28 26.59 2.97
N GLY A 220 12.66 26.79 1.82
CA GLY A 220 12.46 28.10 1.24
C GLY A 220 11.32 28.76 1.99
N ASN A 221 11.68 29.73 2.83
CA ASN A 221 10.80 30.78 3.37
C ASN A 221 10.09 30.46 4.71
N GLN A 222 10.79 30.71 5.83
CA GLN A 222 10.12 31.18 7.04
C GLN A 222 9.74 32.66 6.85
N PRO A 223 8.46 33.06 6.89
CA PRO A 223 8.16 34.48 7.00
C PRO A 223 8.66 34.97 8.36
N ALA A 224 9.48 36.02 8.33
CA ALA A 224 9.93 36.73 9.51
C ALA A 224 8.73 37.01 10.42
N ARG A 225 8.75 36.47 11.64
CA ARG A 225 7.88 36.94 12.72
C ARG A 225 8.37 38.34 13.09
N GLY A 226 7.73 39.34 12.49
CA GLY A 226 7.85 40.73 12.93
C GLY A 226 7.32 40.86 14.36
N VAL A 227 8.12 41.53 15.18
CA VAL A 227 7.71 42.19 16.43
C VAL A 227 7.24 43.59 16.07
#